data_AF-A0A2V0N4D8-F1
#
_entry.id   AF-A0A2V0N4D8-F1
#
_cell.length_a   1.000
_cell.length_b   1.000
_cell.length_c   1.000
_cell.angle_alpha   90.00
_cell.angle_beta   90.00
_cell.angle_gamma   90.00
#
_symmetry.space_group_name_H-M   'P 1'
#
loop_
_entity.id
_entity.type
_entity.pdbx_description
1 polymer ?
#
loop_
_entity_poly.entity_id
_entity_poly.type
_entity_poly.pdbx_seq_one_letter_code
_entity_poly.pdbx_strand_id
1 'polypeptide(L)'
;MKRQLPIQPRTYSAFDELGYAGAIDAVVEQTQRLYRADSVPWVVGYSGGKDSTAVLQLVWMAIAALPETQRVKPVHVISTDTLVENPVVAAWVTHSLEVLEEQARNQGLPISPHRLTPAVSDTFWVNLIGKGYPAPRPKFRWCTERLKIKPSNTFIRGMVRSHGEAILVLGTRKAESSGRSHRMTALESRRVRDLLSPNDSLPNCLVYSPIENWSNDDVWTFLMQAANPWGYSNKELLTMYQGASPDGECPLVVDTTTPSCGDSRFGCWTCTLVDKDKSMSAMIQNDEEKEWMLPLLELRNDLDLADDRHLRDFRRMNGSVQLFHDKPIPGPYTQEARERWLTRLLEAQSWIRQNGPSYVRSLELITLAELEEIRRIWVVEKHEFEDNLPRLYQQALNEPYPGRPLDEHLPLGSEAIEVLKEVTGEDQLHFELVRELLDIEQRHRSRARRSGLFESLEKALRRGFYEDESDATARALNRRSALAGPPRRGDDEPDPLDLLDGFVRQSTSRRGEK
;
A
#
# COMPACT_ATOMS: atom_id res chain seq x y z
N MET A 1 24.03 -47.83 -5.52
CA MET A 1 22.58 -47.71 -5.28
C MET A 1 22.30 -47.79 -3.79
N LYS A 2 22.03 -46.65 -3.15
CA LYS A 2 21.24 -46.58 -1.91
C LYS A 2 20.34 -45.35 -2.06
N ARG A 3 19.11 -45.57 -2.56
CA ARG A 3 18.05 -44.57 -2.49
C ARG A 3 17.64 -44.48 -1.03
N GLN A 4 18.19 -43.50 -0.30
CA GLN A 4 17.54 -43.03 0.91
C GLN A 4 16.30 -42.26 0.45
N LEU A 5 15.13 -42.85 0.68
CA LEU A 5 13.87 -42.12 0.63
C LEU A 5 13.97 -40.96 1.62
N PRO A 6 13.59 -39.73 1.25
CA PRO A 6 13.45 -38.67 2.23
C PRO A 6 12.26 -39.03 3.11
N ILE A 7 12.52 -39.40 4.36
CA ILE A 7 11.49 -39.41 5.39
C ILE A 7 11.10 -37.94 5.55
N GLN A 8 10.02 -37.52 4.89
CA GLN A 8 9.43 -36.22 5.17
C GLN A 8 8.94 -36.25 6.62
N PRO A 9 9.20 -35.18 7.42
CA PRO A 9 8.65 -35.11 8.76
C PRO A 9 7.13 -35.14 8.64
N ARG A 10 6.47 -36.09 9.32
CA ARG A 10 5.03 -36.04 9.55
C ARG A 10 4.73 -34.65 10.14
N THR A 11 4.06 -33.80 9.38
CA THR A 11 3.44 -32.59 9.92
C THR A 11 2.39 -33.07 10.91
N TYR A 12 2.67 -32.92 12.20
CA TYR A 12 1.71 -33.17 13.27
C TYR A 12 0.49 -32.28 12.99
N SER A 13 -0.67 -32.89 12.78
CA SER A 13 -1.93 -32.16 12.66
C SER A 13 -2.31 -31.64 14.04
N ALA A 14 -2.92 -30.45 14.09
CA ALA A 14 -3.51 -29.92 15.32
C ALA A 14 -4.61 -30.84 15.92
N PHE A 15 -5.09 -31.82 15.16
CA PHE A 15 -6.17 -32.73 15.54
C PHE A 15 -5.69 -34.13 15.95
N ASP A 16 -4.39 -34.43 15.87
CA ASP A 16 -3.86 -35.79 16.10
C ASP A 16 -4.03 -36.27 17.56
N GLU A 17 -3.92 -35.38 18.55
CA GLU A 17 -3.94 -35.76 19.98
C GLU A 17 -5.35 -35.87 20.58
N LEU A 18 -6.20 -34.85 20.36
CA LEU A 18 -7.53 -34.74 20.97
C LEU A 18 -8.66 -35.12 20.00
N GLY A 19 -8.33 -35.45 18.75
CA GLY A 19 -9.28 -35.53 17.65
C GLY A 19 -9.80 -34.15 17.24
N TYR A 20 -10.56 -34.10 16.14
CA TYR A 20 -11.10 -32.85 15.61
C TYR A 20 -11.98 -32.12 16.64
N ALA A 21 -13.02 -32.77 17.17
CA ALA A 21 -13.95 -32.14 18.10
C ALA A 21 -13.25 -31.66 19.38
N GLY A 22 -12.43 -32.51 20.01
CA GLY A 22 -11.71 -32.17 21.24
C GLY A 22 -10.72 -31.02 21.07
N ALA A 23 -10.05 -30.93 19.91
CA ALA A 23 -9.15 -29.82 19.62
C ALA A 23 -9.91 -28.49 19.43
N ILE A 24 -11.04 -28.50 18.72
CA ILE A 24 -11.88 -27.30 18.57
C ILE A 24 -12.45 -26.86 19.91
N ASP A 25 -12.99 -27.78 20.71
CA ASP A 25 -13.50 -27.50 22.04
C ASP A 25 -12.41 -26.91 22.94
N ALA A 26 -11.20 -27.46 22.92
CA ALA A 26 -10.07 -26.93 23.68
C ALA A 26 -9.72 -25.48 23.29
N VAL A 27 -9.70 -25.15 21.98
CA VAL A 27 -9.45 -23.78 21.51
C VAL A 27 -10.60 -22.84 21.88
N VAL A 28 -11.85 -23.31 21.80
CA VAL A 28 -13.04 -22.57 22.21
C VAL A 28 -13.01 -22.25 23.71
N GLU A 29 -12.77 -23.25 24.56
CA GLU A 29 -12.66 -23.07 26.01
C GLU A 29 -11.51 -22.14 26.40
N GLN A 30 -10.36 -22.28 25.74
CA GLN A 30 -9.21 -21.40 25.90
C GLN A 30 -9.59 -19.95 25.57
N THR A 31 -10.27 -19.74 24.45
CA THR A 31 -10.73 -18.43 24.00
C THR A 31 -11.72 -17.83 25.00
N GLN A 32 -12.67 -18.63 25.52
CA GLN A 32 -13.62 -18.19 26.55
C GLN A 32 -12.95 -17.82 27.88
N ARG A 33 -11.93 -18.58 28.29
CA ARG A 33 -11.15 -18.28 29.50
C ARG A 33 -10.46 -16.94 29.36
N LEU A 34 -9.81 -16.70 28.22
CA LEU A 34 -9.12 -15.43 27.94
C LEU A 34 -10.11 -14.26 27.82
N TYR A 35 -11.25 -14.48 27.17
CA TYR A 35 -12.29 -13.46 27.00
C TYR A 35 -12.86 -13.01 28.35
N ARG A 36 -13.02 -13.91 29.32
CA ARG A 36 -13.55 -13.60 30.66
C ARG A 36 -12.52 -13.10 31.68
N ALA A 37 -11.23 -13.20 31.36
CA ALA A 37 -10.16 -12.90 32.32
C ALA A 37 -10.05 -11.40 32.67
N ASP A 38 -10.57 -10.51 31.83
CA ASP A 38 -10.49 -9.06 31.98
C ASP A 38 -11.59 -8.36 31.14
N SER A 39 -11.59 -7.02 31.12
CA SER A 39 -12.47 -6.17 30.31
C SER A 39 -11.78 -5.51 29.12
N VAL A 40 -10.55 -5.94 28.77
CA VAL A 40 -9.74 -5.34 27.70
C VAL A 40 -10.38 -5.60 26.33
N PRO A 41 -10.59 -4.58 25.48
CA PRO A 41 -11.24 -4.75 24.19
C PRO A 41 -10.41 -5.66 23.27
N TRP A 42 -11.10 -6.49 22.50
CA TRP A 42 -10.46 -7.35 21.49
C TRP A 42 -10.54 -6.70 20.12
N VAL A 43 -9.46 -6.81 19.36
CA VAL A 43 -9.36 -6.37 17.97
C VAL A 43 -9.01 -7.60 17.13
N VAL A 44 -9.93 -8.12 16.34
CA VAL A 44 -9.69 -9.27 15.47
C VAL A 44 -9.29 -8.77 14.08
N GLY A 45 -8.09 -9.13 13.63
CA GLY A 45 -7.64 -8.83 12.27
C GLY A 45 -8.31 -9.75 11.26
N TYR A 46 -9.13 -9.20 10.37
CA TYR A 46 -9.89 -9.93 9.37
C TYR A 46 -9.56 -9.49 7.95
N SER A 47 -9.09 -10.40 7.10
CA SER A 47 -8.75 -10.10 5.70
C SER A 47 -9.63 -10.83 4.68
N GLY A 48 -10.66 -11.54 5.13
CA GLY A 48 -11.48 -12.43 4.29
C GLY A 48 -10.76 -13.66 3.74
N GLY A 49 -9.49 -13.87 4.10
CA GLY A 49 -8.74 -15.08 3.76
C GLY A 49 -8.97 -16.19 4.78
N LYS A 50 -8.62 -17.42 4.41
CA LYS A 50 -8.91 -18.64 5.20
C LYS A 50 -8.47 -18.56 6.67
N ASP A 51 -7.25 -18.10 6.96
CA ASP A 51 -6.72 -18.10 8.33
C ASP A 51 -7.47 -17.10 9.21
N SER A 52 -7.77 -15.92 8.66
CA SER A 52 -8.51 -14.87 9.35
C SER A 52 -9.99 -15.22 9.55
N THR A 53 -10.60 -15.92 8.58
CA THR A 53 -11.95 -16.47 8.69
C THR A 53 -12.00 -17.53 9.78
N ALA A 54 -11.04 -18.46 9.82
CA ALA A 54 -11.00 -19.50 10.85
C ALA A 54 -10.87 -18.92 12.27
N VAL A 55 -9.98 -17.95 12.47
CA VAL A 55 -9.83 -17.26 13.75
C VAL A 55 -11.13 -16.56 14.17
N LEU A 56 -11.77 -15.83 13.26
CA LEU A 56 -13.00 -15.11 13.57
C LEU A 56 -14.15 -16.08 13.88
N GLN A 57 -14.24 -17.21 13.18
CA GLN A 57 -15.19 -18.29 13.48
C GLN A 57 -14.97 -18.87 14.88
N LEU A 58 -13.73 -19.17 15.25
CA LEU A 58 -13.39 -19.67 16.60
C LEU A 58 -13.76 -18.65 17.70
N VAL A 59 -13.46 -17.37 17.49
CA VAL A 59 -13.83 -16.29 18.43
C VAL A 59 -15.35 -16.17 18.53
N TRP A 60 -16.06 -16.21 17.41
CA TRP A 60 -17.52 -16.16 17.38
C TRP A 60 -18.15 -17.32 18.13
N MET A 61 -17.73 -18.56 17.82
CA MET A 61 -18.20 -19.78 18.49
C MET A 61 -17.98 -19.70 20.00
N ALA A 62 -16.80 -19.24 20.42
CA ALA A 62 -16.46 -19.08 21.83
C ALA A 62 -17.40 -18.11 22.54
N ILE A 63 -17.68 -16.95 21.96
CA ILE A 63 -18.52 -15.93 22.59
C ILE A 63 -20.01 -16.30 22.52
N ALA A 64 -20.47 -16.86 21.40
CA ALA A 64 -21.85 -17.29 21.23
C ALA A 64 -22.25 -18.43 22.19
N ALA A 65 -21.30 -19.30 22.54
CA ALA A 65 -21.52 -20.37 23.53
C ALA A 65 -21.58 -19.86 24.98
N LEU A 66 -21.19 -18.61 25.27
CA LEU A 66 -21.33 -18.03 26.61
C LEU A 66 -22.78 -17.58 26.87
N PRO A 67 -23.25 -17.58 28.15
CA PRO A 67 -24.49 -16.92 28.52
C PRO A 67 -24.44 -15.42 28.19
N GLU A 68 -25.57 -14.82 27.79
CA GLU A 68 -25.64 -13.40 27.40
C GLU A 68 -25.05 -12.45 28.45
N THR A 69 -25.25 -12.75 29.73
CA THR A 69 -24.71 -11.95 30.86
C THR A 69 -23.19 -11.92 30.93
N GLN A 70 -22.50 -12.84 30.25
CA GLN A 70 -21.04 -12.90 30.19
C GLN A 70 -20.46 -12.31 28.90
N ARG A 71 -21.31 -11.91 27.93
CA ARG A 71 -20.90 -11.33 26.63
C ARG A 71 -20.72 -9.81 26.71
N VAL A 72 -19.93 -9.36 27.68
CA VAL A 72 -19.83 -7.94 28.06
C VAL A 72 -18.68 -7.18 27.39
N LYS A 73 -17.67 -7.90 26.91
CA LYS A 73 -16.44 -7.31 26.36
C LYS A 73 -16.60 -7.04 24.86
N PRO A 74 -16.33 -5.81 24.39
CA PRO A 74 -16.42 -5.47 22.98
C PRO A 74 -15.33 -6.17 22.15
N VAL A 75 -15.71 -6.63 20.97
CA VAL A 75 -14.85 -7.28 19.98
C VAL A 75 -14.96 -6.52 18.66
N HIS A 76 -13.90 -5.82 18.31
CA HIS A 76 -13.82 -5.06 17.07
C HIS A 76 -13.18 -5.92 15.98
N VAL A 77 -13.91 -6.22 14.91
CA VAL A 77 -13.35 -6.91 13.74
C VAL A 77 -12.84 -5.85 12.78
N ILE A 78 -11.53 -5.77 12.55
CA ILE A 78 -10.96 -4.78 11.64
C ILE A 78 -10.55 -5.43 10.33
N SER A 79 -10.91 -4.80 9.21
CA SER A 79 -10.42 -5.18 7.89
C SER A 79 -9.85 -3.97 7.18
N THR A 80 -8.58 -4.05 6.76
CA THR A 80 -7.92 -2.93 6.07
C THR A 80 -8.03 -3.09 4.58
N ASP A 81 -8.85 -2.26 3.97
CA ASP A 81 -8.97 -2.13 2.53
C ASP A 81 -7.95 -1.11 2.01
N THR A 82 -7.08 -1.55 1.11
CA THR A 82 -6.05 -0.70 0.52
C THR A 82 -6.54 0.15 -0.65
N LEU A 83 -7.80 -0.01 -1.06
CA LEU A 83 -8.44 0.59 -2.24
C LEU A 83 -7.86 0.13 -3.59
N VAL A 84 -6.91 -0.81 -3.54
CA VAL A 84 -6.31 -1.46 -4.72
C VAL A 84 -6.25 -2.97 -4.53
N GLU A 85 -7.04 -3.53 -3.61
CA GLU A 85 -7.26 -4.99 -3.50
C GLU A 85 -7.95 -5.50 -4.78
N ASN A 86 -7.73 -6.77 -5.14
CA ASN A 86 -8.46 -7.39 -6.25
C ASN A 86 -9.98 -7.16 -6.09
N PRO A 87 -10.72 -6.62 -7.08
CA PRO A 87 -12.10 -6.21 -6.85
C PRO A 87 -13.05 -7.35 -6.48
N VAL A 88 -12.80 -8.58 -6.95
CA VAL A 88 -13.58 -9.77 -6.55
C VAL A 88 -13.39 -10.04 -5.05
N VAL A 89 -12.16 -9.92 -4.58
CA VAL A 89 -11.81 -10.13 -3.16
C VAL A 89 -12.33 -8.98 -2.30
N ALA A 90 -12.25 -7.74 -2.78
CA ALA A 90 -12.78 -6.57 -2.08
C ALA A 90 -14.29 -6.66 -1.89
N ALA A 91 -15.03 -7.09 -2.93
CA ALA A 91 -16.46 -7.34 -2.86
C ALA A 91 -16.80 -8.45 -1.85
N TRP A 92 -16.05 -9.56 -1.88
CA TRP A 92 -16.18 -10.66 -0.91
C TRP A 92 -16.00 -10.22 0.53
N VAL A 93 -14.92 -9.47 0.81
CA VAL A 93 -14.65 -8.95 2.16
C VAL A 93 -15.75 -8.00 2.59
N THR A 94 -16.18 -7.08 1.72
CA THR A 94 -17.23 -6.10 2.01
C THR A 94 -18.53 -6.79 2.38
N HIS A 95 -18.98 -7.75 1.57
CA HIS A 95 -20.21 -8.49 1.84
C HIS A 95 -20.11 -9.32 3.13
N SER A 96 -18.95 -9.95 3.38
CA SER A 96 -18.72 -10.67 4.64
C SER A 96 -18.88 -9.78 5.86
N LEU A 97 -18.38 -8.54 5.83
CA LEU A 97 -18.51 -7.59 6.94
C LEU A 97 -19.97 -7.18 7.18
N GLU A 98 -20.74 -6.95 6.11
CA GLU A 98 -22.17 -6.61 6.19
C GLU A 98 -22.98 -7.73 6.85
N VAL A 99 -22.81 -8.96 6.36
CA VAL A 99 -23.49 -10.14 6.90
C VAL A 99 -23.05 -10.41 8.34
N LEU A 100 -21.76 -10.21 8.64
CA LEU A 100 -21.23 -10.34 10.00
C LEU A 100 -21.88 -9.34 10.96
N GLU A 101 -22.04 -8.08 10.56
CA GLU A 101 -22.69 -7.06 11.39
C GLU A 101 -24.16 -7.38 11.68
N GLU A 102 -24.89 -7.86 10.66
CA GLU A 102 -26.28 -8.27 10.81
C GLU A 102 -26.40 -9.45 11.78
N GLN A 103 -25.59 -10.49 11.60
CA GLN A 103 -25.65 -11.69 12.44
C GLN A 103 -25.18 -11.43 13.86
N ALA A 104 -24.22 -10.53 14.07
CA ALA A 104 -23.78 -10.15 15.41
C ALA A 104 -24.92 -9.48 16.19
N ARG A 105 -25.67 -8.60 15.51
CA ARG A 105 -26.87 -7.95 16.09
C ARG A 105 -27.97 -8.97 16.38
N ASN A 106 -28.27 -9.87 15.44
CA ASN A 106 -29.32 -10.88 15.59
C ASN A 106 -29.03 -11.86 16.74
N GLN A 107 -27.75 -12.19 16.99
CA GLN A 107 -27.33 -13.11 18.06
C GLN A 107 -26.97 -12.40 19.38
N GLY A 108 -27.12 -11.07 19.45
CA GLY A 108 -26.77 -10.29 20.65
C GLY A 108 -25.30 -10.40 21.03
N LEU A 109 -24.40 -10.48 20.03
CA LEU A 109 -22.96 -10.57 20.25
C LEU A 109 -22.32 -9.18 20.28
N PRO A 110 -21.36 -8.94 21.17
CA PRO A 110 -20.64 -7.65 21.26
C PRO A 110 -19.55 -7.56 20.18
N ILE A 111 -19.88 -7.93 18.94
CA ILE A 111 -18.96 -7.96 17.80
C ILE A 111 -19.34 -6.83 16.84
N SER A 112 -18.36 -5.99 16.48
CA SER A 112 -18.58 -4.87 15.56
C SER A 112 -17.51 -4.84 14.47
N PRO A 113 -17.86 -5.01 13.19
CA PRO A 113 -16.92 -4.87 12.09
C PRO A 113 -16.59 -3.41 11.76
N HIS A 114 -15.35 -3.19 11.32
CA HIS A 114 -14.81 -1.89 10.92
C HIS A 114 -13.98 -2.08 9.65
N ARG A 115 -14.43 -1.48 8.53
CA ARG A 115 -13.61 -1.35 7.32
C ARG A 115 -12.70 -0.13 7.47
N LEU A 116 -11.41 -0.36 7.51
CA LEU A 116 -10.37 0.67 7.61
C LEU A 116 -9.82 0.96 6.23
N THR A 117 -9.58 2.23 5.93
CA THR A 117 -8.95 2.67 4.68
C THR A 117 -7.76 3.58 4.97
N PRO A 118 -6.78 3.68 4.05
CA PRO A 118 -5.73 4.68 4.15
C PRO A 118 -6.31 6.10 4.09
N ALA A 119 -5.64 7.04 4.76
CA ALA A 119 -5.88 8.46 4.52
C ALA A 119 -5.63 8.77 3.03
N VAL A 120 -6.39 9.69 2.44
CA VAL A 120 -6.31 10.02 1.00
C VAL A 120 -4.88 10.30 0.56
N SER A 121 -4.13 11.11 1.34
CA SER A 121 -2.72 11.43 1.06
C SER A 121 -1.77 10.21 1.06
N ASP A 122 -2.20 9.09 1.65
CA ASP A 122 -1.47 7.84 1.79
C ASP A 122 -1.93 6.75 0.81
N THR A 123 -2.97 6.98 -0.01
CA THR A 123 -3.49 5.98 -0.96
C THR A 123 -2.49 5.67 -2.08
N PHE A 124 -2.70 4.55 -2.77
CA PHE A 124 -1.78 4.08 -3.81
C PHE A 124 -1.64 5.09 -4.95
N TRP A 125 -2.75 5.55 -5.51
CA TRP A 125 -2.75 6.46 -6.65
C TRP A 125 -2.30 7.86 -6.29
N VAL A 126 -2.60 8.37 -5.10
CA VAL A 126 -2.07 9.67 -4.66
C VAL A 126 -0.55 9.64 -4.52
N ASN A 127 0.03 8.55 -4.03
CA ASN A 127 1.50 8.44 -3.96
C ASN A 127 2.13 8.20 -5.33
N LEU A 128 1.55 7.35 -6.17
CA LEU A 128 2.11 7.01 -7.48
C LEU A 128 1.86 8.12 -8.53
N ILE A 129 0.60 8.46 -8.77
CA ILE A 129 0.16 9.45 -9.77
C ILE A 129 0.27 10.87 -9.23
N GLY A 130 -0.08 11.13 -7.96
CA GLY A 130 0.04 12.46 -7.37
C GLY A 130 1.50 12.86 -7.16
N LYS A 131 2.20 12.17 -6.26
CA LYS A 131 3.57 12.50 -5.86
C LYS A 131 4.64 12.05 -6.87
N GLY A 132 4.33 11.03 -7.68
CA GLY A 132 5.26 10.44 -8.63
C GLY A 132 6.12 9.32 -8.02
N TYR A 133 5.68 8.65 -6.95
CA TYR A 133 6.47 7.56 -6.38
C TYR A 133 6.56 6.40 -7.37
N PRO A 134 7.75 5.81 -7.58
CA PRO A 134 7.84 4.60 -8.38
C PRO A 134 7.02 3.47 -7.75
N ALA A 135 6.54 2.56 -8.59
CA ALA A 135 5.84 1.36 -8.13
C ALA A 135 6.65 0.63 -7.04
N PRO A 136 5.99 0.06 -5.99
CA PRO A 136 6.69 -0.56 -4.87
C PRO A 136 7.62 -1.70 -5.30
N ARG A 137 8.89 -1.64 -4.88
CA ARG A 137 9.88 -2.72 -5.13
C ARG A 137 10.39 -3.29 -3.82
N PRO A 138 11.04 -4.48 -3.78
CA PRO A 138 11.50 -5.10 -2.54
C PRO A 138 12.35 -4.18 -1.64
N LYS A 139 13.19 -3.31 -2.23
CA LYS A 139 14.01 -2.32 -1.51
C LYS A 139 13.32 -0.98 -1.23
N PHE A 140 12.14 -0.75 -1.81
CA PHE A 140 11.38 0.49 -1.69
C PHE A 140 9.88 0.19 -1.55
N ARG A 141 9.53 -0.52 -0.47
CA ARG A 141 8.18 -1.01 -0.20
C ARG A 141 7.37 -0.02 0.64
N TRP A 142 7.02 1.10 0.05
CA TRP A 142 6.25 2.16 0.73
C TRP A 142 4.77 1.81 0.97
N CYS A 143 4.20 0.90 0.16
CA CYS A 143 2.77 0.58 0.20
C CYS A 143 2.33 -0.10 1.50
N THR A 144 3.12 -1.03 2.06
CA THR A 144 2.72 -1.79 3.26
C THR A 144 2.51 -0.88 4.46
N GLU A 145 3.45 0.03 4.70
CA GLU A 145 3.37 0.95 5.83
C GLU A 145 2.14 1.85 5.71
N ARG A 146 1.95 2.48 4.54
CA ARG A 146 0.91 3.47 4.30
C ARG A 146 -0.49 2.86 4.20
N LEU A 147 -0.62 1.80 3.40
CA LEU A 147 -1.92 1.24 3.05
C LEU A 147 -2.41 0.21 4.07
N LYS A 148 -1.51 -0.53 4.74
CA LYS A 148 -1.89 -1.63 5.65
C LYS A 148 -1.61 -1.32 7.12
N ILE A 149 -0.39 -0.87 7.45
CA ILE A 149 0.04 -0.73 8.86
C ILE A 149 -0.56 0.52 9.50
N LYS A 150 -0.48 1.69 8.85
CA LYS A 150 -0.96 2.96 9.43
C LYS A 150 -2.46 2.96 9.76
N PRO A 151 -3.38 2.47 8.90
CA PRO A 151 -4.81 2.46 9.22
C PRO A 151 -5.11 1.60 10.46
N SER A 152 -4.59 0.36 10.49
CA SER A 152 -4.76 -0.54 11.63
C SER A 152 -4.13 0.02 12.91
N ASN A 153 -2.92 0.57 12.84
CA ASN A 153 -2.25 1.16 13.99
C ASN A 153 -3.00 2.38 14.52
N THR A 154 -3.60 3.18 13.64
CA THR A 154 -4.41 4.34 14.07
C THR A 154 -5.62 3.89 14.87
N PHE A 155 -6.33 2.87 14.39
CA PHE A 155 -7.45 2.27 15.10
C PHE A 155 -7.02 1.69 16.46
N ILE A 156 -6.00 0.83 16.48
CA ILE A 156 -5.52 0.16 17.70
C ILE A 156 -5.01 1.18 18.72
N ARG A 157 -4.27 2.22 18.29
CA ARG A 157 -3.84 3.31 19.18
C ARG A 157 -5.03 4.07 19.77
N GLY A 158 -6.11 4.24 19.01
CA GLY A 158 -7.36 4.80 19.53
C GLY A 158 -7.96 3.96 20.66
N MET A 159 -7.95 2.63 20.50
CA MET A 159 -8.41 1.69 21.54
C MET A 159 -7.52 1.72 22.78
N VAL A 160 -6.20 1.64 22.61
CA VAL A 160 -5.24 1.73 23.73
C VAL A 160 -5.37 3.06 24.48
N ARG A 161 -5.58 4.18 23.78
CA ARG A 161 -5.82 5.49 24.44
C ARG A 161 -7.10 5.53 25.25
N SER A 162 -8.14 4.83 24.81
CA SER A 162 -9.48 4.88 25.43
C SER A 162 -9.64 3.85 26.56
N HIS A 163 -8.95 2.72 26.48
CA HIS A 163 -9.11 1.57 27.38
C HIS A 163 -7.83 1.18 28.14
N GLY A 164 -6.69 1.82 27.88
CA GLY A 164 -5.39 1.54 28.50
C GLY A 164 -4.62 0.38 27.85
N GLU A 165 -5.32 -0.65 27.36
CA GLU A 165 -4.76 -1.83 26.70
C GLU A 165 -5.70 -2.30 25.56
N ALA A 166 -5.17 -3.09 24.62
CA ALA A 166 -5.95 -3.82 23.62
C ALA A 166 -5.38 -5.23 23.38
N ILE A 167 -6.24 -6.21 23.09
CA ILE A 167 -5.82 -7.56 22.68
C ILE A 167 -6.08 -7.72 21.17
N LEU A 168 -5.02 -7.86 20.39
CA LEU A 168 -5.05 -8.09 18.95
C LEU A 168 -5.08 -9.61 18.66
N VAL A 169 -6.16 -10.10 18.05
CA VAL A 169 -6.30 -11.51 17.68
C VAL A 169 -5.95 -11.68 16.20
N LEU A 170 -4.97 -12.54 15.89
CA LEU A 170 -4.44 -12.74 14.54
C LEU A 170 -4.39 -14.23 14.14
N GLY A 171 -4.57 -14.50 12.85
CA GLY A 171 -4.44 -15.83 12.26
C GLY A 171 -3.02 -16.20 11.84
N THR A 172 -1.99 -15.70 12.52
CA THR A 172 -0.58 -16.02 12.19
C THR A 172 -0.22 -17.43 12.63
N ARG A 173 0.46 -18.19 11.77
CA ARG A 173 0.87 -19.59 12.06
C ARG A 173 2.37 -19.80 11.94
N LYS A 174 2.94 -20.66 12.81
CA LYS A 174 4.36 -21.06 12.76
C LYS A 174 4.69 -21.81 11.47
N ALA A 175 3.72 -22.54 10.91
CA ALA A 175 3.85 -23.29 9.67
C ALA A 175 3.88 -22.42 8.39
N GLU A 176 3.67 -21.09 8.47
CA GLU A 176 3.68 -20.23 7.28
C GLU A 176 5.08 -20.01 6.67
N SER A 177 6.12 -19.88 7.50
CA SER A 177 7.52 -19.79 7.05
C SER A 177 8.49 -19.96 8.23
N SER A 178 9.74 -20.35 7.93
CA SER A 178 10.81 -20.43 8.94
C SER A 178 11.03 -19.09 9.65
N GLY A 179 10.99 -17.98 8.90
CA GLY A 179 11.10 -16.63 9.47
C GLY A 179 9.95 -16.27 10.41
N ARG A 180 8.71 -16.68 10.08
CA ARG A 180 7.57 -16.50 10.97
C ARG A 180 7.66 -17.36 12.22
N SER A 181 8.05 -18.62 12.07
CA SER A 181 8.28 -19.54 13.19
C SER A 181 9.29 -18.96 14.19
N HIS A 182 10.48 -18.54 13.73
CA HIS A 182 11.49 -17.94 14.61
C HIS A 182 10.99 -16.68 15.32
N ARG A 183 10.29 -15.79 14.62
CA ARG A 183 9.74 -14.58 15.23
C ARG A 183 8.66 -14.90 16.26
N MET A 184 7.75 -15.81 15.96
CA MET A 184 6.68 -16.19 16.89
C MET A 184 7.25 -16.85 18.14
N THR A 185 8.19 -17.77 18.01
CA THR A 185 8.87 -18.42 19.15
C THR A 185 9.63 -17.41 20.01
N ALA A 186 10.25 -16.39 19.40
CA ALA A 186 10.94 -15.33 20.13
C ALA A 186 9.98 -14.38 20.88
N LEU A 187 8.76 -14.19 20.38
CA LEU A 187 7.72 -13.41 21.07
C LEU A 187 7.02 -14.22 22.16
N GLU A 188 6.85 -15.53 21.92
CA GLU A 188 6.30 -16.48 22.88
C GLU A 188 7.14 -16.54 24.17
N SER A 189 8.47 -16.50 24.06
CA SER A 189 9.35 -16.44 25.24
C SER A 189 9.26 -15.14 26.04
N ARG A 190 8.57 -14.11 25.51
CA ARG A 190 8.34 -12.80 26.16
C ARG A 190 6.89 -12.63 26.62
N ARG A 191 6.08 -13.69 26.61
CA ARG A 191 4.68 -13.65 27.09
C ARG A 191 4.65 -13.24 28.57
N VAL A 192 3.97 -12.13 28.85
CA VAL A 192 3.73 -11.65 30.22
C VAL A 192 2.48 -12.31 30.82
N ARG A 193 1.53 -12.68 29.96
CA ARG A 193 0.32 -13.44 30.28
C ARG A 193 0.29 -14.68 29.38
N ASP A 194 -0.19 -15.80 29.92
CA ASP A 194 -0.30 -17.04 29.14
C ASP A 194 -1.11 -16.78 27.85
N LEU A 195 -0.62 -17.32 26.73
CA LEU A 195 -1.16 -17.14 25.36
C LEU A 195 -1.11 -15.72 24.77
N LEU A 196 -0.62 -14.72 25.50
CA LEU A 196 -0.59 -13.32 25.07
C LEU A 196 0.84 -12.82 24.87
N SER A 197 1.24 -12.73 23.59
CA SER A 197 2.57 -12.26 23.19
C SER A 197 2.59 -10.73 23.09
N PRO A 198 3.69 -10.04 23.44
CA PRO A 198 3.78 -8.59 23.28
C PRO A 198 3.85 -8.18 21.80
N ASN A 199 3.36 -6.98 21.47
CA ASN A 199 3.53 -6.38 20.14
C ASN A 199 4.73 -5.42 20.13
N ASP A 200 5.71 -5.65 19.26
CA ASP A 200 6.92 -4.80 19.15
C ASP A 200 6.62 -3.34 18.75
N SER A 201 5.55 -3.12 17.97
CA SER A 201 5.26 -1.83 17.32
C SER A 201 4.19 -1.00 18.02
N LEU A 202 3.40 -1.63 18.89
CA LEU A 202 2.27 -1.03 19.58
C LEU A 202 2.40 -1.32 21.09
N PRO A 203 2.92 -0.36 21.87
CA PRO A 203 2.92 -0.47 23.33
C PRO A 203 1.50 -0.71 23.85
N ASN A 204 1.38 -1.52 24.90
CA ASN A 204 0.09 -1.92 25.52
C ASN A 204 -0.89 -2.60 24.54
N CYS A 205 -0.35 -3.30 23.54
CA CYS A 205 -1.10 -4.18 22.66
C CYS A 205 -0.54 -5.60 22.80
N LEU A 206 -1.37 -6.53 23.26
CA LEU A 206 -1.04 -7.95 23.39
C LEU A 206 -1.62 -8.73 22.21
N VAL A 207 -0.93 -9.76 21.74
CA VAL A 207 -1.29 -10.55 20.57
C VAL A 207 -1.73 -11.94 21.00
N TYR A 208 -2.94 -12.32 20.59
CA TYR A 208 -3.48 -13.67 20.72
C TYR A 208 -3.52 -14.36 19.35
N SER A 209 -2.98 -15.57 19.24
CA SER A 209 -2.93 -16.34 17.98
C SER A 209 -3.53 -17.74 18.16
N PRO A 210 -4.86 -17.90 18.05
CA PRO A 210 -5.55 -19.15 18.41
C PRO A 210 -5.11 -20.36 17.59
N ILE A 211 -4.69 -20.13 16.35
CA ILE A 211 -4.32 -21.17 15.38
C ILE A 211 -2.81 -21.25 15.13
N GLU A 212 -1.98 -20.74 16.05
CA GLU A 212 -0.53 -20.59 15.82
C GLU A 212 0.20 -21.89 15.46
N ASN A 213 -0.31 -23.03 15.94
CA ASN A 213 0.24 -24.36 15.71
C ASN A 213 -0.51 -25.14 14.60
N TRP A 214 -1.46 -24.54 13.90
CA TRP A 214 -2.23 -25.21 12.84
C TRP A 214 -1.45 -25.25 11.52
N SER A 215 -1.57 -26.36 10.80
CA SER A 215 -1.13 -26.48 9.41
C SER A 215 -2.12 -25.82 8.44
N ASN A 216 -1.79 -25.83 7.14
CA ASN A 216 -2.72 -25.36 6.11
C ASN A 216 -3.97 -26.25 6.02
N ASP A 217 -3.76 -27.55 6.12
CA ASP A 217 -4.82 -28.57 6.02
C ASP A 217 -5.72 -28.53 7.24
N ASP A 218 -5.18 -28.24 8.43
CA ASP A 218 -5.98 -28.10 9.65
C ASP A 218 -6.99 -26.94 9.52
N VAL A 219 -6.55 -25.82 8.96
CA VAL A 219 -7.42 -24.64 8.73
C VAL A 219 -8.55 -24.99 7.77
N TRP A 220 -8.24 -25.61 6.62
CA TRP A 220 -9.27 -25.99 5.66
C TRP A 220 -10.21 -27.08 6.20
N THR A 221 -9.66 -28.06 6.92
CA THR A 221 -10.45 -29.10 7.59
C THR A 221 -11.46 -28.47 8.54
N PHE A 222 -11.02 -27.49 9.34
CA PHE A 222 -11.92 -26.72 10.19
C PHE A 222 -12.98 -25.97 9.39
N LEU A 223 -12.60 -25.17 8.39
CA LEU A 223 -13.55 -24.38 7.60
C LEU A 223 -14.57 -25.25 6.84
N MET A 224 -14.20 -26.46 6.43
CA MET A 224 -15.10 -27.36 5.69
C MET A 224 -16.04 -28.14 6.60
N GLN A 225 -15.65 -28.40 7.85
CA GLN A 225 -16.47 -29.16 8.82
C GLN A 225 -17.32 -28.25 9.71
N ALA A 226 -16.85 -27.04 10.02
CA ALA A 226 -17.58 -26.06 10.81
C ALA A 226 -18.38 -25.11 9.90
N ALA A 227 -19.67 -24.96 10.18
CA ALA A 227 -20.50 -23.97 9.51
C ALA A 227 -20.05 -22.56 9.92
N ASN A 228 -20.01 -21.65 8.94
CA ASN A 228 -19.73 -20.24 9.22
C ASN A 228 -20.89 -19.65 10.05
N PRO A 229 -20.63 -19.13 11.27
CA PRO A 229 -21.70 -18.72 12.18
C PRO A 229 -22.38 -17.39 11.80
N TRP A 230 -21.80 -16.61 10.87
CA TRP A 230 -22.51 -15.51 10.22
C TRP A 230 -23.10 -15.89 8.85
N GLY A 231 -23.06 -17.17 8.44
CA GLY A 231 -23.77 -17.65 7.26
C GLY A 231 -23.10 -17.36 5.90
N TYR A 232 -21.88 -16.80 5.88
CA TYR A 232 -21.13 -16.61 4.64
C TYR A 232 -20.35 -17.87 4.24
N SER A 233 -20.58 -18.40 3.04
CA SER A 233 -20.22 -19.78 2.69
C SER A 233 -18.70 -20.03 2.69
N ASN A 234 -18.22 -20.90 3.59
CA ASN A 234 -16.84 -21.37 3.56
C ASN A 234 -16.51 -22.13 2.25
N LYS A 235 -17.53 -22.73 1.60
CA LYS A 235 -17.36 -23.42 0.32
C LYS A 235 -17.10 -22.43 -0.81
N GLU A 236 -17.77 -21.29 -0.82
CA GLU A 236 -17.51 -20.23 -1.81
C GLU A 236 -16.11 -19.63 -1.62
N LEU A 237 -15.64 -19.50 -0.37
CA LEU A 237 -14.26 -19.13 -0.08
C LEU A 237 -13.29 -20.14 -0.72
N LEU A 238 -13.53 -21.44 -0.53
CA LEU A 238 -12.72 -22.48 -1.16
C LEU A 238 -12.76 -22.37 -2.70
N THR A 239 -13.93 -22.17 -3.30
CA THR A 239 -14.09 -21.96 -4.75
C THR A 239 -13.29 -20.76 -5.25
N MET A 240 -13.22 -19.67 -4.48
CA MET A 240 -12.36 -18.53 -4.81
C MET A 240 -10.87 -18.91 -4.81
N TYR A 241 -10.41 -19.69 -3.83
CA TYR A 241 -9.04 -20.21 -3.80
C TYR A 241 -8.76 -21.18 -4.96
N GLN A 242 -9.73 -22.02 -5.32
CA GLN A 242 -9.66 -22.93 -6.49
C GLN A 242 -9.50 -22.14 -7.79
N GLY A 243 -10.37 -21.17 -8.05
CA GLY A 243 -10.32 -20.34 -9.25
C GLY A 243 -9.05 -19.49 -9.37
N ALA A 244 -8.37 -19.20 -8.27
CA ALA A 244 -7.10 -18.48 -8.24
C ALA A 244 -5.86 -19.39 -8.28
N SER A 245 -6.04 -20.70 -8.41
CA SER A 245 -4.97 -21.68 -8.50
C SER A 245 -4.73 -22.05 -9.98
N PRO A 246 -3.46 -22.24 -10.41
CA PRO A 246 -3.13 -22.49 -11.82
C PRO A 246 -3.83 -23.71 -12.43
N ASP A 247 -4.05 -24.75 -11.62
CA ASP A 247 -4.64 -26.00 -12.06
C ASP A 247 -6.17 -26.04 -11.91
N GLY A 248 -6.80 -24.94 -11.41
CA GLY A 248 -8.24 -24.86 -11.14
C GLY A 248 -8.74 -25.80 -10.03
N GLU A 249 -7.87 -26.65 -9.49
CA GLU A 249 -8.18 -27.64 -8.47
C GLU A 249 -7.66 -27.25 -7.09
N CYS A 250 -8.34 -27.76 -6.07
CA CYS A 250 -7.86 -27.77 -4.69
C CYS A 250 -7.98 -29.18 -4.15
N PRO A 251 -6.94 -30.00 -4.24
CA PRO A 251 -6.96 -31.32 -3.63
C PRO A 251 -7.01 -31.14 -2.11
N LEU A 252 -8.21 -31.19 -1.55
CA LEU A 252 -8.44 -31.42 -0.12
C LEU A 252 -8.22 -32.91 0.17
N VAL A 253 -7.04 -33.42 -0.16
CA VAL A 253 -6.72 -34.85 0.01
C VAL A 253 -5.89 -35.00 1.27
N VAL A 254 -6.23 -36.01 2.08
CA VAL A 254 -5.55 -36.40 3.34
C VAL A 254 -4.13 -36.94 3.09
N ASP A 255 -3.71 -37.02 1.82
CA ASP A 255 -2.40 -37.52 1.44
C ASP A 255 -1.37 -36.37 1.50
N THR A 256 -0.44 -36.48 2.45
CA THR A 256 0.68 -35.55 2.71
C THR A 256 1.56 -35.23 1.49
N THR A 257 1.39 -35.95 0.38
CA THR A 257 2.17 -35.77 -0.85
C THR A 257 1.61 -34.71 -1.80
N THR A 258 0.33 -34.31 -1.66
CA THR A 258 -0.30 -33.33 -2.54
C THR A 258 -0.53 -32.01 -1.81
N PRO A 259 0.09 -30.89 -2.23
CA PRO A 259 -0.11 -29.59 -1.58
C PRO A 259 -1.57 -29.12 -1.73
N SER A 260 -2.23 -28.77 -0.62
CA SER A 260 -3.56 -28.16 -0.65
C SER A 260 -3.53 -26.72 -1.16
N CYS A 261 -4.65 -26.24 -1.72
CA CYS A 261 -4.77 -24.85 -2.17
C CYS A 261 -4.67 -23.89 -0.97
N GLY A 262 -3.49 -23.33 -0.73
CA GLY A 262 -3.29 -22.35 0.36
C GLY A 262 -2.14 -21.38 0.11
N ASP A 263 -1.40 -21.58 -0.98
CA ASP A 263 -0.32 -20.69 -1.40
C ASP A 263 -0.81 -19.58 -2.35
N SER A 264 -2.02 -19.72 -2.91
CA SER A 264 -2.71 -18.66 -3.65
C SER A 264 -2.99 -17.49 -2.70
N ARG A 265 -2.21 -16.41 -2.83
CA ARG A 265 -2.32 -15.22 -1.99
C ARG A 265 -3.08 -14.14 -2.72
N PHE A 266 -4.26 -13.82 -2.20
CA PHE A 266 -4.98 -12.62 -2.61
C PHE A 266 -4.29 -11.38 -2.06
N GLY A 267 -4.10 -10.40 -2.92
CA GLY A 267 -3.53 -9.12 -2.55
C GLY A 267 -3.95 -8.02 -3.51
N CYS A 268 -3.22 -6.91 -3.42
CA CYS A 268 -3.45 -5.76 -4.27
C CYS A 268 -3.21 -6.12 -5.74
N TRP A 269 -4.15 -5.81 -6.64
CA TRP A 269 -3.99 -6.09 -8.07
C TRP A 269 -2.87 -5.24 -8.71
N THR A 270 -2.42 -4.18 -8.03
CA THR A 270 -1.29 -3.33 -8.44
C THR A 270 0.07 -3.82 -7.92
N CYS A 271 0.16 -5.02 -7.34
CA CYS A 271 1.38 -5.49 -6.67
C CYS A 271 2.53 -5.82 -7.66
N THR A 272 3.63 -5.10 -7.50
CA THR A 272 4.89 -5.26 -8.27
C THR A 272 6.03 -5.89 -7.45
N LEU A 273 5.71 -6.56 -6.33
CA LEU A 273 6.71 -7.27 -5.50
C LEU A 273 6.94 -8.73 -5.94
N VAL A 274 6.03 -9.23 -6.76
CA VAL A 274 6.11 -10.53 -7.44
C VAL A 274 6.18 -10.23 -8.93
N ASP A 275 6.83 -11.06 -9.75
CA ASP A 275 6.98 -10.75 -11.18
C ASP A 275 5.66 -10.87 -11.96
N LYS A 276 4.74 -11.73 -11.48
CA LYS A 276 3.43 -11.97 -12.09
C LYS A 276 2.37 -12.18 -11.02
N ASP A 277 1.21 -11.58 -11.23
CA ASP A 277 0.01 -11.92 -10.46
C ASP A 277 -0.57 -13.24 -11.00
N LYS A 278 -0.13 -14.35 -10.41
CA LYS A 278 -0.59 -15.70 -10.76
C LYS A 278 -2.06 -15.89 -10.41
N SER A 279 -2.53 -15.28 -9.32
CA SER A 279 -3.89 -15.47 -8.83
C SER A 279 -4.90 -14.75 -9.73
N MET A 280 -4.64 -13.50 -10.11
CA MET A 280 -5.50 -12.78 -11.05
C MET A 280 -5.44 -13.40 -12.45
N SER A 281 -4.27 -13.81 -12.92
CA SER A 281 -4.14 -14.55 -14.19
C SER A 281 -4.94 -15.85 -14.19
N ALA A 282 -4.85 -16.66 -13.12
CA ALA A 282 -5.60 -17.89 -12.97
C ALA A 282 -7.11 -17.64 -12.92
N MET A 283 -7.55 -16.61 -12.19
CA MET A 283 -8.98 -16.25 -12.14
C MET A 283 -9.55 -15.93 -13.51
N ILE A 284 -8.80 -15.22 -14.36
CA ILE A 284 -9.21 -14.89 -15.73
C ILE A 284 -9.22 -16.16 -16.62
N GLN A 285 -8.20 -17.01 -16.49
CA GLN A 285 -8.08 -18.23 -17.28
C GLN A 285 -9.15 -19.28 -16.94
N ASN A 286 -9.51 -19.39 -15.66
CA ASN A 286 -10.44 -20.38 -15.16
C ASN A 286 -11.90 -19.95 -15.30
N ASP A 287 -12.18 -18.68 -15.61
CA ASP A 287 -13.54 -18.12 -15.67
C ASP A 287 -13.63 -16.97 -16.70
N GLU A 288 -14.29 -17.23 -17.83
CA GLU A 288 -14.48 -16.24 -18.91
C GLU A 288 -15.25 -14.99 -18.42
N GLU A 289 -16.13 -15.12 -17.42
CA GLU A 289 -16.82 -13.94 -16.84
C GLU A 289 -15.88 -12.99 -16.12
N LYS A 290 -14.62 -13.39 -15.89
CA LYS A 290 -13.58 -12.58 -15.24
C LYS A 290 -12.63 -11.90 -16.22
N GLU A 291 -12.82 -12.06 -17.53
CA GLU A 291 -12.04 -11.36 -18.56
C GLU A 291 -12.04 -9.84 -18.40
N TRP A 292 -13.06 -9.27 -17.75
CA TRP A 292 -13.10 -7.84 -17.48
C TRP A 292 -11.92 -7.36 -16.60
N MET A 293 -11.20 -8.25 -15.91
CA MET A 293 -10.01 -7.89 -15.14
C MET A 293 -8.74 -7.72 -16.00
N LEU A 294 -8.77 -8.05 -17.30
CA LEU A 294 -7.61 -7.94 -18.19
C LEU A 294 -6.95 -6.55 -18.19
N PRO A 295 -7.67 -5.41 -18.26
CA PRO A 295 -7.04 -4.09 -18.20
C PRO A 295 -6.30 -3.83 -16.88
N LEU A 296 -6.75 -4.42 -15.75
CA LEU A 296 -6.06 -4.31 -14.46
C LEU A 296 -4.72 -5.07 -14.51
N LEU A 297 -4.72 -6.26 -15.10
CA LEU A 297 -3.52 -7.07 -15.28
C LEU A 297 -2.51 -6.38 -16.21
N GLU A 298 -2.97 -5.82 -17.32
CA GLU A 298 -2.13 -5.05 -18.25
C GLU A 298 -1.53 -3.82 -17.58
N LEU A 299 -2.34 -3.02 -16.89
CA LEU A 299 -1.85 -1.84 -16.18
C LEU A 299 -0.83 -2.21 -15.09
N ARG A 300 -1.08 -3.30 -14.35
CA ARG A 300 -0.12 -3.82 -13.37
C ARG A 300 1.21 -4.22 -14.02
N ASN A 301 1.17 -4.90 -15.16
CA ASN A 301 2.38 -5.36 -15.84
C ASN A 301 3.20 -4.18 -16.37
N ASP A 302 2.55 -3.11 -16.81
CA ASP A 302 3.25 -1.90 -17.23
C ASP A 302 3.81 -1.08 -16.07
N LEU A 303 3.30 -1.24 -14.85
CA LEU A 303 3.95 -0.70 -13.65
C LEU A 303 5.20 -1.51 -13.25
N ASP A 304 5.28 -2.79 -13.63
CA ASP A 304 6.36 -3.72 -13.27
C ASP A 304 7.51 -3.73 -14.30
N LEU A 305 7.96 -2.55 -14.74
CA LEU A 305 9.07 -2.43 -15.69
C LEU A 305 10.40 -2.74 -15.01
N ALA A 306 11.27 -3.52 -15.66
CA ALA A 306 12.61 -3.77 -15.14
C ALA A 306 13.48 -2.50 -15.11
N ASP A 307 13.34 -1.65 -16.12
CA ASP A 307 13.99 -0.34 -16.20
C ASP A 307 12.96 0.77 -16.45
N ASP A 308 12.67 1.54 -15.40
CA ASP A 308 11.74 2.67 -15.42
C ASP A 308 12.45 4.04 -15.47
N ARG A 309 13.78 4.07 -15.69
CA ARG A 309 14.58 5.31 -15.67
C ARG A 309 14.05 6.39 -16.62
N HIS A 310 13.64 6.00 -17.83
CA HIS A 310 13.13 6.91 -18.86
C HIS A 310 11.79 7.57 -18.49
N LEU A 311 11.08 7.05 -17.49
CA LEU A 311 9.82 7.61 -17.00
C LEU A 311 10.02 8.51 -15.78
N ARG A 312 11.27 8.65 -15.30
CA ARG A 312 11.58 9.21 -13.99
C ARG A 312 12.57 10.36 -14.12
N ASP A 313 12.33 11.38 -13.30
CA ASP A 313 13.25 12.51 -13.15
C ASP A 313 14.56 12.01 -12.54
N PHE A 314 15.72 12.48 -13.02
CA PHE A 314 17.01 12.14 -12.42
C PHE A 314 17.21 12.82 -11.06
N ARG A 315 16.45 13.88 -10.75
CA ARG A 315 16.43 14.63 -9.49
C ARG A 315 15.44 14.01 -8.51
N ARG A 316 15.77 14.04 -7.22
CA ARG A 316 14.79 13.75 -6.15
C ARG A 316 13.72 14.86 -6.10
N MET A 317 12.63 14.63 -5.36
CA MET A 317 11.57 15.63 -5.17
C MET A 317 12.06 16.99 -4.66
N ASN A 318 13.18 17.02 -3.92
CA ASN A 318 13.81 18.25 -3.43
C ASN A 318 14.85 18.85 -4.39
N GLY A 319 14.98 18.34 -5.62
CA GLY A 319 15.97 18.74 -6.60
C GLY A 319 17.34 18.06 -6.46
N SER A 320 17.64 17.43 -5.33
CA SER A 320 18.96 16.84 -5.11
C SER A 320 19.21 15.62 -6.01
N VAL A 321 20.47 15.45 -6.44
CA VAL A 321 20.93 14.26 -7.17
C VAL A 321 21.78 13.40 -6.24
N GLN A 322 21.31 12.17 -5.99
CA GLN A 322 22.04 11.18 -5.20
C GLN A 322 22.63 10.12 -6.11
N LEU A 323 23.87 9.72 -5.85
CA LEU A 323 24.58 8.76 -6.68
C LEU A 323 24.64 7.38 -6.02
N PHE A 324 24.49 6.34 -6.84
CA PHE A 324 24.77 4.94 -6.49
C PHE A 324 25.59 4.29 -7.60
N HIS A 325 26.79 3.79 -7.27
CA HIS A 325 27.78 3.35 -8.25
C HIS A 325 28.01 4.39 -9.37
N ASP A 326 28.20 5.65 -8.98
CA ASP A 326 28.46 6.80 -9.86
C ASP A 326 27.36 7.10 -10.89
N LYS A 327 26.18 6.50 -10.74
CA LYS A 327 24.98 6.81 -11.51
C LYS A 327 23.93 7.49 -10.63
N PRO A 328 23.19 8.48 -11.15
CA PRO A 328 22.08 9.08 -10.42
C PRO A 328 21.02 8.05 -10.10
N ILE A 329 20.50 8.10 -8.87
CA ILE A 329 19.34 7.32 -8.47
C ILE A 329 18.10 8.09 -8.93
N PRO A 330 17.28 7.50 -9.82
CA PRO A 330 16.09 8.18 -10.31
C PRO A 330 15.17 8.62 -9.17
N GLY A 331 14.57 9.79 -9.31
CA GLY A 331 13.57 10.40 -8.45
C GLY A 331 12.14 10.04 -8.87
N PRO A 332 11.17 10.96 -8.77
CA PRO A 332 9.78 10.65 -9.04
C PRO A 332 9.49 10.46 -10.54
N TYR A 333 8.33 9.91 -10.89
CA TYR A 333 7.79 9.92 -12.24
C TYR A 333 7.64 11.36 -12.76
N THR A 334 7.96 11.56 -14.04
CA THR A 334 7.80 12.86 -14.74
C THR A 334 6.32 13.26 -14.85
N GLN A 335 6.06 14.47 -15.32
CA GLN A 335 4.70 14.91 -15.60
C GLN A 335 4.03 14.01 -16.66
N GLU A 336 4.69 13.75 -17.79
CA GLU A 336 4.09 12.91 -18.84
C GLU A 336 3.81 11.50 -18.35
N ALA A 337 4.72 10.92 -17.54
CA ALA A 337 4.52 9.59 -16.98
C ALA A 337 3.32 9.55 -16.02
N ARG A 338 3.14 10.55 -15.15
CA ARG A 338 1.98 10.64 -14.24
C ARG A 338 0.68 10.83 -14.98
N GLU A 339 0.65 11.71 -15.98
CA GLU A 339 -0.52 11.92 -16.86
C GLU A 339 -0.89 10.62 -17.59
N ARG A 340 0.11 9.92 -18.15
CA ARG A 340 -0.09 8.62 -18.80
C ARG A 340 -0.69 7.58 -17.85
N TRP A 341 -0.18 7.47 -16.62
CA TRP A 341 -0.73 6.52 -15.65
C TRP A 341 -2.17 6.85 -15.27
N LEU A 342 -2.50 8.13 -15.10
CA LEU A 342 -3.86 8.56 -14.83
C LEU A 342 -4.81 8.21 -15.99
N THR A 343 -4.43 8.56 -17.22
CA THR A 343 -5.23 8.26 -18.41
C THR A 343 -5.52 6.77 -18.51
N ARG A 344 -4.50 5.93 -18.37
CA ARG A 344 -4.66 4.47 -18.46
C ARG A 344 -5.53 3.88 -17.35
N LEU A 345 -5.44 4.42 -16.14
CA LEU A 345 -6.29 4.02 -15.03
C LEU A 345 -7.76 4.36 -15.30
N LEU A 346 -8.03 5.55 -15.83
CA LEU A 346 -9.37 6.00 -16.17
C LEU A 346 -9.95 5.25 -17.38
N GLU A 347 -9.13 4.97 -18.40
CA GLU A 347 -9.49 4.13 -19.55
C GLU A 347 -9.83 2.70 -19.11
N ALA A 348 -9.01 2.11 -18.24
CA ALA A 348 -9.28 0.79 -17.67
C ALA A 348 -10.61 0.79 -16.89
N GLN A 349 -10.86 1.80 -16.05
CA GLN A 349 -12.13 1.96 -15.35
C GLN A 349 -13.31 2.07 -16.33
N SER A 350 -13.20 2.93 -17.35
CA SER A 350 -14.22 3.16 -18.37
C SER A 350 -14.56 1.87 -19.11
N TRP A 351 -13.52 1.13 -19.53
CA TRP A 351 -13.67 -0.12 -20.25
C TRP A 351 -14.36 -1.19 -19.37
N ILE A 352 -13.97 -1.31 -18.10
CA ILE A 352 -14.58 -2.28 -17.17
C ILE A 352 -16.07 -1.97 -16.96
N ARG A 353 -16.43 -0.69 -16.78
CA ARG A 353 -17.83 -0.30 -16.58
C ARG A 353 -18.70 -0.58 -17.81
N GLN A 354 -18.13 -0.50 -19.01
CA GLN A 354 -18.85 -0.70 -20.27
C GLN A 354 -18.96 -2.18 -20.67
N ASN A 355 -17.88 -2.94 -20.51
CA ASN A 355 -17.78 -4.32 -21.02
C ASN A 355 -17.91 -5.39 -19.93
N GLY A 356 -17.76 -5.01 -18.66
CA GLY A 356 -17.88 -5.91 -17.54
C GLY A 356 -19.33 -6.26 -17.18
N PRO A 357 -19.51 -7.29 -16.34
CA PRO A 357 -20.82 -7.72 -15.84
C PRO A 357 -21.51 -6.63 -15.00
N SER A 358 -22.81 -6.78 -14.76
CA SER A 358 -23.64 -5.75 -14.10
C SER A 358 -23.10 -5.32 -12.73
N TYR A 359 -22.48 -6.23 -11.98
CA TYR A 359 -21.96 -5.96 -10.64
C TYR A 359 -20.69 -5.08 -10.62
N VAL A 360 -19.97 -4.93 -11.74
CA VAL A 360 -18.78 -4.04 -11.83
C VAL A 360 -19.07 -2.69 -12.48
N ARG A 361 -20.32 -2.41 -12.88
CA ARG A 361 -20.69 -1.14 -13.53
C ARG A 361 -20.48 0.08 -12.63
N SER A 362 -20.55 -0.10 -11.31
CA SER A 362 -20.26 0.93 -10.32
C SER A 362 -18.83 0.90 -9.78
N LEU A 363 -17.94 0.07 -10.36
CA LEU A 363 -16.55 -0.05 -9.90
C LEU A 363 -15.83 1.28 -10.06
N GLU A 364 -15.16 1.71 -9.00
CA GLU A 364 -14.32 2.91 -8.97
C GLU A 364 -12.88 2.49 -8.63
N LEU A 365 -11.98 2.60 -9.61
CA LEU A 365 -10.55 2.28 -9.44
C LEU A 365 -9.78 3.44 -8.80
N ILE A 366 -10.31 4.66 -8.93
CA ILE A 366 -9.78 5.87 -8.32
C ILE A 366 -10.92 6.77 -7.88
N THR A 367 -10.89 7.17 -6.61
CA THR A 367 -11.97 7.96 -6.01
C THR A 367 -11.89 9.43 -6.39
N LEU A 368 -13.01 10.15 -6.34
CA LEU A 368 -13.00 11.61 -6.50
C LEU A 368 -12.06 12.30 -5.49
N ALA A 369 -12.03 11.85 -4.24
CA ALA A 369 -11.14 12.39 -3.22
C ALA A 369 -9.65 12.21 -3.60
N GLU A 370 -9.29 11.07 -4.19
CA GLU A 370 -7.94 10.84 -4.72
C GLU A 370 -7.65 11.73 -5.93
N LEU A 371 -8.60 11.92 -6.85
CA LEU A 371 -8.44 12.82 -8.00
C LEU A 371 -8.24 14.27 -7.56
N GLU A 372 -9.01 14.75 -6.57
CA GLU A 372 -8.87 16.09 -6.01
C GLU A 372 -7.50 16.29 -5.34
N GLU A 373 -7.03 15.30 -4.57
CA GLU A 373 -5.71 15.37 -3.93
C GLU A 373 -4.57 15.27 -4.96
N ILE A 374 -4.70 14.46 -6.01
CA ILE A 374 -3.74 14.41 -7.12
C ILE A 374 -3.69 15.77 -7.82
N ARG A 375 -4.84 16.34 -8.17
CA ARG A 375 -4.94 17.66 -8.81
C ARG A 375 -4.30 18.73 -7.94
N ARG A 376 -4.58 18.74 -6.64
CA ARG A 376 -3.94 19.65 -5.67
C ARG A 376 -2.43 19.47 -5.65
N ILE A 377 -1.90 18.24 -5.60
CA ILE A 377 -0.44 18.02 -5.61
C ILE A 377 0.18 18.55 -6.90
N TRP A 378 -0.43 18.29 -8.06
CA TRP A 378 0.08 18.73 -9.36
C TRP A 378 0.12 20.27 -9.44
N VAL A 379 -1.01 20.93 -9.19
CA VAL A 379 -1.12 22.38 -9.29
C VAL A 379 -0.35 23.08 -8.17
N VAL A 380 -0.57 22.69 -6.91
CA VAL A 380 -0.06 23.42 -5.74
C VAL A 380 1.39 23.07 -5.42
N GLU A 381 1.75 21.78 -5.37
CA GLU A 381 3.08 21.36 -4.91
C GLU A 381 4.10 21.23 -6.04
N LYS A 382 3.64 20.92 -7.26
CA LYS A 382 4.51 20.73 -8.43
C LYS A 382 4.46 21.88 -9.43
N HIS A 383 3.62 22.89 -9.17
CA HIS A 383 3.50 24.10 -10.00
C HIS A 383 3.02 23.82 -11.44
N GLU A 384 2.22 22.76 -11.61
CA GLU A 384 1.60 22.36 -12.89
C GLU A 384 0.24 23.05 -13.06
N PHE A 385 0.27 24.37 -13.21
CA PHE A 385 -0.92 25.20 -13.35
C PHE A 385 -1.63 25.07 -14.71
N GLU A 386 -1.12 24.22 -15.62
CA GLU A 386 -1.88 23.73 -16.77
C GLU A 386 -3.19 23.07 -16.34
N ASP A 387 -3.20 22.48 -15.14
CA ASP A 387 -4.34 21.78 -14.56
C ASP A 387 -4.93 20.75 -15.56
N ASN A 388 -4.07 19.85 -16.04
CA ASN A 388 -4.44 18.88 -17.08
C ASN A 388 -5.47 17.82 -16.60
N LEU A 389 -5.62 17.60 -15.29
CA LEU A 389 -6.40 16.49 -14.75
C LEU A 389 -7.88 16.52 -15.20
N PRO A 390 -8.63 17.63 -15.12
CA PRO A 390 -10.00 17.71 -15.63
C PRO A 390 -10.12 17.33 -17.11
N ARG A 391 -9.16 17.75 -17.95
CA ARG A 391 -9.13 17.40 -19.38
C ARG A 391 -8.90 15.91 -19.58
N LEU A 392 -7.94 15.32 -18.89
CA LEU A 392 -7.66 13.88 -18.95
C LEU A 392 -8.86 13.05 -18.49
N TYR A 393 -9.55 13.49 -17.43
CA TYR A 393 -10.78 12.88 -16.95
C TYR A 393 -11.88 12.87 -18.01
N GLN A 394 -12.14 14.04 -18.61
CA GLN A 394 -13.16 14.17 -19.63
C GLN A 394 -12.86 13.36 -20.89
N GLN A 395 -11.59 13.29 -21.31
CA GLN A 395 -11.17 12.49 -22.45
C GLN A 395 -11.34 10.98 -22.22
N ALA A 396 -11.01 10.49 -21.02
CA ALA A 396 -11.06 9.05 -20.74
C ALA A 396 -12.46 8.54 -20.39
N LEU A 397 -13.28 9.34 -19.70
CA LEU A 397 -14.61 8.94 -19.23
C LEU A 397 -15.77 9.47 -20.08
N ASN A 398 -15.52 10.43 -20.99
CA ASN A 398 -16.56 11.17 -21.71
C ASN A 398 -17.56 11.91 -20.80
N GLU A 399 -17.16 12.21 -19.57
CA GLU A 399 -17.96 12.91 -18.56
C GLU A 399 -17.20 14.15 -18.06
N PRO A 400 -17.88 15.27 -17.75
CA PRO A 400 -17.22 16.44 -17.20
C PRO A 400 -16.63 16.10 -15.82
N TYR A 401 -15.44 16.63 -15.53
CA TYR A 401 -14.81 16.45 -14.23
C TYR A 401 -15.71 17.05 -13.12
N PRO A 402 -16.13 16.26 -12.11
CA PRO A 402 -17.11 16.70 -11.12
C PRO A 402 -16.50 17.52 -9.97
N GLY A 403 -15.17 17.61 -9.90
CA GLY A 403 -14.49 18.35 -8.84
C GLY A 403 -14.67 19.86 -8.97
N ARG A 404 -14.52 20.57 -7.85
CA ARG A 404 -14.70 22.03 -7.82
C ARG A 404 -13.62 22.72 -8.65
N PRO A 405 -13.90 23.90 -9.24
CA PRO A 405 -12.84 24.76 -9.74
C PRO A 405 -11.80 25.01 -8.64
N LEU A 406 -10.52 24.94 -8.98
CA LEU A 406 -9.47 25.43 -8.10
C LEU A 406 -9.57 26.96 -8.10
N ASP A 407 -10.05 27.55 -7.00
CA ASP A 407 -10.14 29.00 -6.80
C ASP A 407 -8.76 29.70 -6.70
N GLU A 408 -7.67 28.95 -6.89
CA GLU A 408 -6.35 29.54 -6.93
C GLU A 408 -6.20 30.35 -8.23
N HIS A 409 -5.70 31.57 -8.08
CA HIS A 409 -5.31 32.46 -9.15
C HIS A 409 -4.26 31.77 -10.05
N LEU A 410 -4.70 30.84 -10.91
CA LEU A 410 -3.85 30.10 -11.83
C LEU A 410 -3.03 31.14 -12.59
N PRO A 411 -1.69 31.10 -12.49
CA PRO A 411 -0.88 32.26 -12.79
C PRO A 411 -1.09 32.80 -14.21
N LEU A 412 -1.28 31.86 -15.13
CA LEU A 412 -1.16 32.02 -16.56
C LEU A 412 -2.16 31.08 -17.22
N GLY A 413 -2.90 31.57 -18.21
CA GLY A 413 -3.81 30.75 -19.02
C GLY A 413 -3.05 29.82 -19.97
N SER A 414 -3.77 28.92 -20.64
CA SER A 414 -3.20 27.95 -21.59
C SER A 414 -2.32 28.60 -22.67
N GLU A 415 -2.72 29.77 -23.19
CA GLU A 415 -1.95 30.53 -24.20
C GLU A 415 -0.55 30.93 -23.69
N ALA A 416 -0.45 31.38 -22.44
CA ALA A 416 0.83 31.79 -21.87
C ALA A 416 1.78 30.60 -21.63
N ILE A 417 1.22 29.41 -21.41
CA ILE A 417 2.00 28.16 -21.29
C ILE A 417 2.52 27.73 -22.65
N GLU A 418 1.68 27.83 -23.69
CA GLU A 418 2.11 27.55 -25.07
C GLU A 418 3.25 28.47 -25.49
N VAL A 419 3.13 29.78 -25.20
CA VAL A 419 4.22 30.74 -25.44
C VAL A 419 5.47 30.39 -24.62
N LEU A 420 5.31 30.01 -23.35
CA LEU A 420 6.45 29.60 -22.53
C LEU A 420 7.17 28.39 -23.13
N LYS A 421 6.43 27.38 -23.60
CA LYS A 421 7.00 26.21 -24.29
C LYS A 421 7.69 26.59 -25.60
N GLU A 422 7.11 27.49 -26.39
CA GLU A 422 7.74 27.99 -27.61
C GLU A 422 9.07 28.71 -27.34
N VAL A 423 9.14 29.49 -26.25
CA VAL A 423 10.35 30.24 -25.87
C VAL A 423 11.44 29.31 -25.34
N THR A 424 11.09 28.30 -24.55
CA THR A 424 12.07 27.35 -23.97
C THR A 424 12.47 26.25 -24.94
N GLY A 425 11.66 25.98 -25.97
CA GLY A 425 11.92 24.93 -26.94
C GLY A 425 11.97 23.54 -26.29
N GLU A 426 12.99 22.75 -26.63
CA GLU A 426 13.21 21.40 -26.12
C GLU A 426 13.82 21.34 -24.70
N ASP A 427 14.15 22.51 -24.11
CA ASP A 427 14.72 22.57 -22.76
C ASP A 427 13.63 22.45 -21.69
N GLN A 428 13.28 21.21 -21.38
CA GLN A 428 12.27 20.86 -20.38
C GLN A 428 12.65 21.35 -18.97
N LEU A 429 13.94 21.35 -18.61
CA LEU A 429 14.40 21.78 -17.29
C LEU A 429 14.21 23.29 -17.12
N HIS A 430 14.54 24.06 -18.14
CA HIS A 430 14.32 25.50 -18.16
C HIS A 430 12.83 25.84 -18.16
N PHE A 431 12.02 25.11 -18.93
CA PHE A 431 10.56 25.24 -18.91
C PHE A 431 10.00 25.05 -17.50
N GLU A 432 10.35 23.95 -16.83
CA GLU A 432 9.89 23.64 -15.48
C GLU A 432 10.34 24.69 -14.45
N LEU A 433 11.59 25.17 -14.54
CA LEU A 433 12.12 26.18 -13.64
C LEU A 433 11.37 27.51 -13.80
N VAL A 434 11.24 28.02 -15.03
CA VAL A 434 10.57 29.30 -15.28
C VAL A 434 9.09 29.21 -14.88
N ARG A 435 8.45 28.07 -15.14
CA ARG A 435 7.08 27.77 -14.71
C ARG A 435 6.94 27.84 -13.18
N GLU A 436 7.82 27.18 -12.45
CA GLU A 436 7.83 27.18 -10.97
C GLU A 436 8.06 28.61 -10.42
N LEU A 437 8.99 29.38 -11.00
CA LEU A 437 9.27 30.76 -10.58
C LEU A 437 8.09 31.71 -10.79
N LEU A 438 7.39 31.59 -11.92
CA LEU A 438 6.22 32.42 -12.24
C LEU A 438 5.06 32.15 -11.27
N ASP A 439 4.81 30.87 -10.96
CA ASP A 439 3.78 30.50 -10.00
C ASP A 439 4.11 31.00 -8.58
N ILE A 440 5.36 30.87 -8.14
CA ILE A 440 5.81 31.37 -6.84
C ILE A 440 5.59 32.90 -6.73
N GLU A 441 5.98 33.70 -7.74
CA GLU A 441 5.77 35.16 -7.69
C GLU A 441 4.28 35.49 -7.53
N GLN A 442 3.45 34.87 -8.35
CA GLN A 442 2.02 35.18 -8.41
C GLN A 442 1.28 34.85 -7.12
N ARG A 443 1.61 33.70 -6.49
CA ARG A 443 1.05 33.33 -5.18
C ARG A 443 1.48 34.26 -4.06
N HIS A 444 2.66 34.87 -4.15
CA HIS A 444 3.11 35.87 -3.20
C HIS A 444 2.57 37.28 -3.51
N ARG A 445 2.13 37.55 -4.74
CA ARG A 445 1.49 38.81 -5.14
C ARG A 445 0.11 39.02 -4.51
N SER A 446 -0.65 37.95 -4.31
CA SER A 446 -1.95 37.98 -3.64
C SER A 446 -1.86 38.12 -2.11
N ARG A 447 -0.66 37.98 -1.51
CA ARG A 447 -0.45 38.05 -0.06
C ARG A 447 -0.07 39.47 0.39
N ALA A 448 -0.72 39.97 1.44
CA ALA A 448 -0.41 41.27 2.05
C ALA A 448 1.03 41.38 2.61
N ARG A 449 1.70 40.25 2.89
CA ARG A 449 3.12 40.16 3.27
C ARG A 449 3.83 39.12 2.40
N ARG A 450 4.90 39.53 1.71
CA ARG A 450 5.77 38.67 0.86
C ARG A 450 6.82 37.88 1.66
N SER A 451 6.55 37.57 2.92
CA SER A 451 7.43 36.75 3.76
C SER A 451 7.62 35.37 3.13
N GLY A 452 8.86 34.89 3.05
CA GLY A 452 9.20 33.56 2.49
C GLY A 452 9.30 33.48 0.95
N LEU A 453 9.11 34.60 0.23
CA LEU A 453 9.23 34.62 -1.24
C LEU A 453 10.65 34.25 -1.69
N PHE A 454 11.67 34.94 -1.16
CA PHE A 454 13.06 34.69 -1.55
C PHE A 454 13.52 33.27 -1.23
N GLU A 455 13.11 32.72 -0.09
CA GLU A 455 13.40 31.33 0.27
C GLU A 455 12.75 30.33 -0.72
N SER A 456 11.52 30.61 -1.15
CA SER A 456 10.82 29.77 -2.13
C SER A 456 11.46 29.85 -3.52
N LEU A 457 11.82 31.05 -3.97
CA LEU A 457 12.53 31.26 -5.24
C LEU A 457 13.91 30.58 -5.22
N GLU A 458 14.65 30.70 -4.12
CA GLU A 458 15.94 30.04 -3.95
C GLU A 458 15.80 28.52 -4.04
N LYS A 459 14.76 27.95 -3.43
CA LYS A 459 14.48 26.51 -3.49
C LYS A 459 14.14 26.06 -4.92
N ALA A 460 13.37 26.84 -5.67
CA ALA A 460 13.07 26.55 -7.08
C ALA A 460 14.33 26.57 -7.94
N LEU A 461 15.18 27.60 -7.78
CA LEU A 461 16.48 27.69 -8.46
C LEU A 461 17.37 26.49 -8.12
N ARG A 462 17.49 26.12 -6.84
CA ARG A 462 18.26 24.94 -6.41
C ARG A 462 17.75 23.62 -7.01
N ARG A 463 16.49 23.54 -7.44
CA ARG A 463 15.91 22.36 -8.08
C ARG A 463 16.10 22.37 -9.61
N GLY A 464 16.05 23.54 -10.23
CA GLY A 464 16.03 23.71 -11.69
C GLY A 464 17.32 24.22 -12.33
N PHE A 465 18.39 24.47 -11.57
CA PHE A 465 19.62 25.08 -12.13
C PHE A 465 20.48 24.18 -13.03
N TYR A 466 20.12 22.91 -13.19
CA TYR A 466 20.87 21.93 -13.98
C TYR A 466 20.65 22.14 -15.48
N GLU A 467 21.70 21.96 -16.28
CA GLU A 467 21.59 21.95 -17.75
C GLU A 467 21.02 20.61 -18.25
N ASP A 468 21.49 19.49 -17.70
CA ASP A 468 21.02 18.15 -18.02
C ASP A 468 21.40 17.13 -16.91
N GLU A 469 21.09 15.84 -17.13
CA GLU A 469 21.47 14.76 -16.21
C GLU A 469 23.00 14.63 -16.05
N SER A 470 23.76 14.94 -17.09
CA SER A 470 25.22 14.83 -17.09
C SER A 470 25.88 15.92 -16.24
N ASP A 471 25.42 17.17 -16.35
CA ASP A 471 25.81 18.29 -15.50
C ASP A 471 25.45 18.00 -14.04
N ALA A 472 24.22 17.54 -13.80
CA ALA A 472 23.77 17.22 -12.45
C ALA A 472 24.59 16.09 -11.80
N THR A 473 24.95 15.07 -12.58
CA THR A 473 25.80 13.96 -12.14
C THR A 473 27.24 14.43 -11.86
N ALA A 474 27.81 15.26 -12.73
CA ALA A 474 29.15 15.83 -12.56
C ALA A 474 29.23 16.69 -11.28
N ARG A 475 28.22 17.54 -11.04
CA ARG A 475 28.13 18.34 -9.81
C ARG A 475 28.00 17.47 -8.57
N ALA A 476 27.17 16.42 -8.61
CA ALA A 476 27.03 15.48 -7.49
C ALA A 476 28.34 14.73 -7.19
N LEU A 477 29.09 14.32 -8.21
CA LEU A 477 30.41 13.70 -8.07
C LEU A 477 31.42 14.68 -7.45
N ASN A 478 31.44 15.92 -7.93
CA ASN A 478 32.33 16.96 -7.42
C ASN A 478 32.02 17.30 -5.95
N ARG A 479 30.73 17.41 -5.59
CA ARG A 479 30.27 17.62 -4.21
C ARG A 479 30.67 16.48 -3.28
N ARG A 480 30.54 15.22 -3.72
CA ARG A 480 30.98 14.04 -2.96
C ARG A 480 32.50 14.07 -2.72
N SER A 481 33.28 14.44 -3.73
CA SER A 481 34.73 14.56 -3.61
C SER A 481 35.14 15.70 -2.67
N ALA A 482 34.45 16.83 -2.72
CA ALA A 482 34.70 17.97 -1.82
C ALA A 482 34.40 17.63 -0.35
N LEU A 483 33.31 16.92 -0.07
CA LEU A 483 32.95 16.47 1.29
C LEU A 483 33.89 15.39 1.85
N ALA A 484 34.55 14.61 0.99
CA ALA A 484 35.54 13.61 1.39
C ALA A 484 36.94 14.19 1.64
N GLY A 485 37.19 15.43 1.23
CA GLY A 485 38.46 16.14 1.45
C GLY A 485 38.60 16.67 2.89
N PRO A 486 39.82 16.97 3.36
CA PRO A 486 40.02 17.59 4.67
C PRO A 486 39.37 18.99 4.73
N PRO A 487 38.77 19.41 5.86
CA PRO A 487 38.17 20.73 6.00
C PRO A 487 39.24 21.82 5.79
N ARG A 488 38.99 22.75 4.86
CA ARG A 488 39.91 23.85 4.58
C ARG A 488 39.82 24.93 5.67
N ARG A 489 40.97 25.54 5.97
CA ARG A 489 41.14 26.67 6.91
C ARG A 489 41.38 27.96 6.12
N GLY A 490 40.50 28.96 6.26
CA GLY A 490 40.71 30.33 5.81
C GLY A 490 39.40 31.10 5.62
N ASP A 491 39.30 32.31 6.18
CA ASP A 491 38.06 33.14 6.18
C ASP A 491 37.82 33.93 4.87
N ASP A 492 38.74 33.86 3.88
CA ASP A 492 38.72 34.69 2.66
C ASP A 492 38.46 33.92 1.34
N GLU A 493 38.27 32.59 1.37
CA GLU A 493 37.86 31.82 0.17
C GLU A 493 36.35 31.54 0.21
N PRO A 494 35.60 31.78 -0.89
CA PRO A 494 34.18 31.46 -0.94
C PRO A 494 33.96 29.95 -0.72
N ASP A 495 32.86 29.59 -0.04
CA ASP A 495 32.57 28.21 0.32
C ASP A 495 32.72 27.32 -0.93
N PRO A 496 33.52 26.24 -0.87
CA PRO A 496 33.63 25.29 -1.97
C PRO A 496 32.27 24.83 -2.48
N LEU A 497 31.26 24.69 -1.61
CA LEU A 497 29.89 24.36 -1.99
C LEU A 497 29.22 25.50 -2.76
N ASP A 498 29.46 26.77 -2.42
CA ASP A 498 28.92 27.93 -3.14
C ASP A 498 29.58 28.13 -4.51
N LEU A 499 30.88 27.82 -4.63
CA LEU A 499 31.58 27.78 -5.92
C LEU A 499 31.09 26.61 -6.80
N LEU A 500 30.81 25.44 -6.19
CA LEU A 500 30.39 24.21 -6.89
C LEU A 500 28.92 24.23 -7.30
N ASP A 501 28.05 24.76 -6.44
CA ASP A 501 26.62 24.95 -6.72
C ASP A 501 26.41 26.20 -7.64
N GLY A 502 27.47 26.94 -7.97
CA GLY A 502 27.48 28.02 -8.97
C GLY A 502 27.02 29.40 -8.47
N PHE A 503 26.85 29.56 -7.15
CA PHE A 503 26.47 30.81 -6.49
C PHE A 503 27.58 31.86 -6.53
N VAL A 504 28.85 31.42 -6.57
CA VAL A 504 30.01 32.28 -6.72
C VAL A 504 30.78 31.86 -7.97
N ARG A 505 30.97 32.78 -8.91
CA ARG A 505 31.92 32.59 -10.02
C ARG A 505 33.24 33.24 -9.63
N GLN A 506 34.35 32.51 -9.70
CA GLN A 506 35.66 33.14 -9.58
C GLN A 506 35.81 34.16 -10.71
N SER A 507 36.07 35.42 -10.36
CA SER A 507 36.37 36.43 -11.38
C SER A 507 37.65 36.01 -12.08
N THR A 508 37.59 35.70 -13.37
CA THR A 508 38.78 35.56 -14.19
C THR A 508 39.42 36.94 -14.28
N SER A 509 40.40 37.22 -13.41
CA SER A 509 41.21 38.41 -13.58
C SER A 509 41.95 38.23 -14.92
N ARG A 510 41.51 38.92 -15.96
CA ARG A 510 42.35 39.17 -17.15
C ARG A 510 43.57 39.95 -16.65
N ARG A 511 44.64 39.23 -16.27
CA ARG A 511 45.96 39.82 -16.08
C ARG A 511 46.57 40.02 -17.47
N GLY A 512 46.55 41.29 -17.86
CA GLY A 512 47.25 41.94 -18.96
C GLY A 512 48.09 41.10 -19.92
N GLU A 513 47.64 41.06 -21.17
CA GLU A 513 48.54 41.19 -22.31
C GLU A 513 48.92 42.68 -22.43
N LYS A 514 50.21 42.96 -22.32
CA LYS A 514 50.87 44.14 -22.89
C LYS A 514 52.07 43.65 -23.66
#